data_AF-A0A7J2M019-F1
#
_entry.id   AF-A0A7J2M019-F1
#
_cell.length_a   1.000
_cell.length_b   1.000
_cell.length_c   1.000
_cell.angle_alpha   90.00
_cell.angle_beta   90.00
_cell.angle_gamma   90.00
#
_symmetry.space_group_name_H-M   'P 1'
#
loop_
_entity.id
_entity.type
_entity.pdbx_description
1 polymer ?
#
loop_
_entity_poly.entity_id
_entity_poly.type
_entity_poly.pdbx_seq_one_letter_code
_entity_poly.pdbx_strand_id
1 'polypeptide(L)'
;MGGGDDWLKSKLSQLLEYSKELCEDGLPHYPAHSWSVVKLLVLAGWVWVYTTIIPKYYDEYWYVDLLAGSGTTFVEETGDVVPGSAFVAHYFAREKFRRYVLVEKSEDRFRALSQRAARVMGDLARPLRGDCNELAGEIADEIREAGAHALVFIDNEGLRAAAEWETVKTLMGVPSDLIILFPTVGARRPWGSAQDGERLVRSLDRFYGTGVWRLARGGEDLLSLYLERLRKAFLELRGRRPFVSSIRIGTRSYYYDLILVCKDGPYVRAWDHIKSRLDWEDPETVGLVLRILRGEIVPLDFFTDLEEQVGGRGRQETLDRYF
;
A
#
# COMPACT_ATOMS: atom_id res chain seq x y z
N MET A 1 24.72 18.73 -2.33
CA MET A 1 24.89 17.29 -2.07
C MET A 1 24.77 16.93 -0.58
N GLY A 2 24.15 17.76 0.28
CA GLY A 2 24.05 17.48 1.73
C GLY A 2 22.63 17.40 2.30
N GLY A 3 21.58 17.47 1.47
CA GLY A 3 20.19 17.52 1.96
C GLY A 3 19.48 16.16 2.07
N GLY A 4 19.82 15.19 1.21
CA GLY A 4 19.19 13.87 1.17
C GLY A 4 19.58 12.99 2.36
N ASP A 5 20.88 12.92 2.67
CA ASP A 5 21.43 12.15 3.79
C ASP A 5 20.89 12.60 5.15
N ASP A 6 20.77 13.91 5.37
CA ASP A 6 20.29 14.46 6.64
C ASP A 6 18.78 14.27 6.82
N TRP A 7 18.00 14.35 5.73
CA TRP A 7 16.58 14.00 5.75
C TRP A 7 16.37 12.52 6.11
N LEU A 8 17.12 11.61 5.48
CA LEU A 8 16.97 10.17 5.70
C LEU A 8 17.36 9.76 7.13
N LYS A 9 18.46 10.31 7.66
CA LYS A 9 18.89 10.09 9.06
C LYS A 9 17.84 10.59 10.06
N SER A 10 17.22 11.75 9.79
CA SER A 10 16.15 12.29 10.61
C SER A 10 14.92 11.38 10.62
N LYS A 11 14.49 10.87 9.46
CA LYS A 11 13.37 9.92 9.36
C LYS A 11 13.62 8.61 10.07
N LEU A 12 14.85 8.10 10.04
CA LEU A 12 15.20 6.87 10.72
C LEU A 12 15.32 7.04 12.23
N SER A 13 15.78 8.20 12.68
CA SER A 13 15.75 8.54 14.11
C SER A 13 14.31 8.59 14.63
N GLN A 14 13.39 9.18 13.85
CA GLN A 14 11.97 9.17 14.15
C GLN A 14 11.40 7.75 14.12
N LEU A 15 11.73 6.95 13.10
CA LEU A 15 11.28 5.56 13.02
C LEU A 15 11.75 4.74 14.23
N LEU A 16 13.00 4.90 14.68
CA LEU A 16 13.54 4.26 15.89
C LEU A 16 12.78 4.67 17.14
N GLU A 17 12.64 5.98 17.36
CA GLU A 17 11.97 6.55 18.53
C GLU A 17 10.51 6.11 18.60
N TYR A 18 9.75 6.33 17.53
CA TYR A 18 8.35 5.96 17.51
C TYR A 18 8.12 4.45 17.39
N SER A 19 9.02 3.68 16.75
CA SER A 19 8.90 2.22 16.76
C SER A 19 8.93 1.74 18.20
N LYS A 20 9.86 2.23 19.02
CA LYS A 20 9.88 1.89 20.44
C LYS A 20 8.58 2.29 21.15
N GLU A 21 8.13 3.52 20.97
CA GLU A 21 6.90 4.01 21.62
C GLU A 21 5.63 3.26 21.20
N LEU A 22 5.52 2.87 19.93
CA LEU A 22 4.37 2.16 19.38
C LEU A 22 4.40 0.66 19.69
N CYS A 23 5.60 0.08 19.80
CA CYS A 23 5.79 -1.35 20.02
C CYS A 23 5.76 -1.73 21.50
N GLU A 24 6.01 -0.80 22.42
CA GLU A 24 6.05 -1.05 23.87
C GLU A 24 4.84 -0.43 24.63
N ASP A 25 3.77 -0.03 23.92
CA ASP A 25 2.62 0.67 24.50
C ASP A 25 1.60 -0.21 25.24
N GLY A 26 1.78 -1.54 25.23
CA GLY A 26 0.88 -2.50 25.85
C GLY A 26 -0.47 -2.67 25.14
N LEU A 27 -0.66 -2.09 23.95
CA LEU A 27 -1.85 -2.23 23.13
C LEU A 27 -1.69 -3.42 22.16
N PRO A 28 -2.79 -4.05 21.70
CA PRO A 28 -2.71 -5.20 20.82
C PRO A 28 -1.96 -4.89 19.51
N HIS A 29 -1.15 -5.83 19.06
CA HIS A 29 -0.46 -5.82 17.77
C HIS A 29 -1.17 -6.74 16.77
N TYR A 30 -1.04 -6.45 15.48
CA TYR A 30 -1.59 -7.32 14.44
C TYR A 30 -0.62 -8.49 14.17
N PRO A 31 -1.01 -9.76 14.38
CA PRO A 31 -0.12 -10.89 14.15
C PRO A 31 0.09 -11.13 12.65
N ALA A 32 1.34 -11.30 12.22
CA ALA A 32 1.65 -11.61 10.83
C ALA A 32 2.91 -12.47 10.69
N HIS A 33 3.05 -13.08 9.52
CA HIS A 33 4.26 -13.78 9.12
C HIS A 33 5.34 -12.79 8.69
N SER A 34 6.61 -13.15 8.82
CA SER A 34 7.73 -12.28 8.41
C SER A 34 7.65 -11.82 6.95
N TRP A 35 7.13 -12.66 6.05
CA TRP A 35 6.92 -12.27 4.66
C TRP A 35 5.88 -11.17 4.47
N SER A 36 4.93 -11.04 5.39
CA SER A 36 3.88 -10.02 5.33
C SER A 36 4.43 -8.62 5.58
N VAL A 37 5.60 -8.44 6.18
CA VAL A 37 6.18 -7.11 6.42
C VAL A 37 6.96 -6.56 5.21
N VAL A 38 7.33 -7.41 4.25
CA VAL A 38 8.10 -7.00 3.06
C VAL A 38 7.35 -5.98 2.20
N LYS A 39 6.01 -6.07 2.16
CA LYS A 39 5.16 -5.08 1.48
C LYS A 39 5.36 -3.65 2.00
N LEU A 40 5.73 -3.50 3.27
CA LEU A 40 5.88 -2.19 3.90
C LEU A 40 7.08 -1.43 3.34
N LEU A 41 8.15 -2.10 2.93
CA LEU A 41 9.29 -1.43 2.30
C LEU A 41 8.95 -0.94 0.88
N VAL A 42 8.18 -1.72 0.11
CA VAL A 42 7.67 -1.28 -1.19
C VAL A 42 6.73 -0.08 -1.03
N LEU A 43 5.83 -0.14 -0.04
CA LEU A 43 4.96 0.98 0.31
C LEU A 43 5.78 2.22 0.71
N ALA A 44 6.80 2.07 1.55
CA ALA A 44 7.69 3.15 1.96
C ALA A 44 8.36 3.85 0.76
N GLY A 45 8.91 3.06 -0.17
CA GLY A 45 9.51 3.59 -1.40
C GLY A 45 8.52 4.35 -2.26
N TRP A 46 7.31 3.82 -2.46
CA TRP A 46 6.31 4.52 -3.27
C TRP A 46 5.70 5.74 -2.58
N VAL A 47 5.48 5.69 -1.26
CA VAL A 47 5.05 6.85 -0.47
C VAL A 47 6.03 8.01 -0.64
N TRP A 48 7.33 7.71 -0.60
CA TRP A 48 8.37 8.71 -0.83
C TRP A 48 8.25 9.34 -2.22
N VAL A 49 8.08 8.52 -3.27
CA VAL A 49 7.90 8.98 -4.65
C VAL A 49 6.64 9.85 -4.78
N TYR A 50 5.51 9.35 -4.26
CA TYR A 50 4.22 10.03 -4.29
C TYR A 50 4.30 11.42 -3.64
N THR A 51 4.82 11.48 -2.41
CA THR A 51 4.94 12.72 -1.62
C THR A 51 6.06 13.66 -2.11
N THR A 52 6.86 13.23 -3.07
CA THR A 52 7.82 14.11 -3.78
C THR A 52 7.19 14.81 -4.98
N ILE A 53 6.10 14.26 -5.52
CA ILE A 53 5.54 14.66 -6.81
C ILE A 53 4.19 15.34 -6.63
N ILE A 54 3.25 14.67 -5.97
CA ILE A 54 1.86 15.12 -5.85
C ILE A 54 1.72 16.51 -5.20
N PRO A 55 2.51 16.89 -4.17
CA PRO A 55 2.43 18.24 -3.58
C PRO A 55 2.72 19.40 -4.55
N LYS A 56 3.31 19.12 -5.72
CA LYS A 56 3.54 20.13 -6.77
C LYS A 56 2.29 20.47 -7.57
N TYR A 57 1.27 19.60 -7.50
CA TYR A 57 0.07 19.67 -8.34
C TYR A 57 -1.22 19.71 -7.53
N TYR A 58 -1.18 19.32 -6.26
CA TYR A 58 -2.32 19.29 -5.36
C TYR A 58 -1.96 19.90 -4.01
N ASP A 59 -2.77 20.85 -3.54
CA ASP A 59 -2.65 21.42 -2.20
C ASP A 59 -3.11 20.45 -1.11
N GLU A 60 -4.09 19.60 -1.45
CA GLU A 60 -4.61 18.53 -0.61
C GLU A 60 -4.20 17.16 -1.15
N TYR A 61 -3.51 16.39 -0.33
CA TYR A 61 -3.11 15.04 -0.67
C TYR A 61 -3.14 14.12 0.55
N TRP A 62 -3.88 13.03 0.43
CA TRP A 62 -4.27 12.19 1.55
C TRP A 62 -3.67 10.79 1.43
N TYR A 63 -3.42 10.15 2.56
CA TYR A 63 -3.16 8.73 2.62
C TYR A 63 -4.42 8.02 3.11
N VAL A 64 -4.83 6.95 2.41
CA VAL A 64 -6.00 6.15 2.76
C VAL A 64 -5.55 4.71 2.94
N ASP A 65 -5.75 4.15 4.12
CA ASP A 65 -5.47 2.76 4.42
C ASP A 65 -6.78 2.05 4.74
N LEU A 66 -7.23 1.16 3.85
CA LEU A 66 -8.52 0.50 3.99
C LEU A 66 -8.52 -0.64 5.01
N LEU A 67 -7.34 -1.12 5.40
CA LEU A 67 -7.16 -2.31 6.24
C LEU A 67 -5.99 -2.05 7.19
N ALA A 68 -6.09 -0.96 7.97
CA ALA A 68 -4.97 -0.37 8.73
C ALA A 68 -4.50 -1.20 9.94
N GLY A 69 -5.23 -2.27 10.30
CA GLY A 69 -4.87 -3.12 11.41
C GLY A 69 -4.91 -2.39 12.75
N SER A 70 -4.02 -2.80 13.65
CA SER A 70 -3.78 -2.10 14.92
C SER A 70 -2.80 -0.92 14.80
N GLY A 71 -2.28 -0.67 13.60
CA GLY A 71 -1.18 0.27 13.38
C GLY A 71 0.22 -0.31 13.56
N THR A 72 0.36 -1.52 14.12
CA THR A 72 1.63 -2.23 14.29
C THR A 72 1.45 -3.70 13.96
N THR A 73 2.54 -4.35 13.59
CA THR A 73 2.59 -5.76 13.20
C THR A 73 3.53 -6.52 14.12
N PHE A 74 3.04 -7.58 14.75
CA PHE A 74 3.84 -8.56 15.49
C PHE A 74 4.19 -9.72 14.57
N VAL A 75 5.50 -9.95 14.38
CA VAL A 75 6.05 -10.99 13.52
C VAL A 75 6.23 -12.25 14.35
N GLU A 76 5.38 -13.26 14.12
CA GLU A 76 5.31 -14.45 14.98
C GLU A 76 6.63 -15.23 15.02
N GLU A 77 7.34 -15.33 13.89
CA GLU A 77 8.56 -16.14 13.78
C GLU A 77 9.76 -15.56 14.52
N THR A 78 9.83 -14.23 14.64
CA THR A 78 10.97 -13.54 15.23
C THR A 78 10.65 -12.90 16.59
N GLY A 79 9.36 -12.74 16.90
CA GLY A 79 8.90 -11.99 18.07
C GLY A 79 9.02 -10.47 17.92
N ASP A 80 9.40 -9.99 16.74
CA ASP A 80 9.54 -8.56 16.47
C ASP A 80 8.18 -7.87 16.41
N VAL A 81 8.13 -6.61 16.86
CA VAL A 81 7.02 -5.71 16.55
C VAL A 81 7.56 -4.59 15.66
N VAL A 82 6.84 -4.28 14.58
CA VAL A 82 7.20 -3.23 13.63
C VAL A 82 6.02 -2.30 13.35
N PRO A 83 6.26 -1.04 12.94
CA PRO A 83 5.20 -0.14 12.49
C PRO A 83 4.43 -0.71 11.29
N GLY A 84 3.11 -0.56 11.30
CA GLY A 84 2.22 -0.94 10.19
C GLY A 84 2.17 0.13 9.07
N SER A 85 1.39 -0.15 8.03
CA SER A 85 1.27 0.66 6.80
C SER A 85 0.96 2.14 7.06
N ALA A 86 0.02 2.45 7.96
CA ALA A 86 -0.32 3.82 8.34
C ALA A 86 0.89 4.64 8.82
N PHE A 87 1.71 4.04 9.68
CA PHE A 87 2.87 4.70 10.29
C PHE A 87 4.07 4.69 9.34
N VAL A 88 4.25 3.61 8.57
CA VAL A 88 5.21 3.55 7.47
C VAL A 88 4.96 4.69 6.48
N ALA A 89 3.70 4.91 6.08
CA ALA A 89 3.36 6.02 5.20
C ALA A 89 3.69 7.38 5.84
N HIS A 90 3.42 7.56 7.14
CA HIS A 90 3.78 8.79 7.84
C HIS A 90 5.29 9.05 7.89
N TYR A 91 6.08 8.03 8.21
CA TYR A 91 7.53 8.19 8.42
C TYR A 91 8.26 8.39 7.09
N PHE A 92 7.95 7.58 6.07
CA PHE A 92 8.67 7.60 4.80
C PHE A 92 8.17 8.67 3.81
N ALA A 93 7.09 9.36 4.13
CA ALA A 93 6.66 10.54 3.38
C ALA A 93 7.75 11.63 3.37
N ARG A 94 8.13 12.10 2.18
CA ARG A 94 9.03 13.24 1.99
C ARG A 94 8.39 14.51 2.54
N GLU A 95 7.15 14.76 2.14
CA GLU A 95 6.24 15.75 2.72
C GLU A 95 5.06 15.03 3.38
N LYS A 96 4.72 15.39 4.62
CA LYS A 96 3.62 14.74 5.35
C LYS A 96 2.30 14.93 4.59
N PHE A 97 1.51 13.86 4.49
CA PHE A 97 0.13 13.95 3.99
C PHE A 97 -0.70 14.93 4.81
N ARG A 98 -1.67 15.58 4.15
CA ARG A 98 -2.60 16.52 4.79
C ARG A 98 -3.66 15.82 5.63
N ARG A 99 -3.92 14.54 5.33
CA ARG A 99 -4.82 13.68 6.10
C ARG A 99 -4.46 12.21 5.94
N TYR A 100 -4.68 11.43 7.00
CA TYR A 100 -4.54 9.97 7.05
C TYR A 100 -5.90 9.36 7.38
N VAL A 101 -6.59 8.79 6.41
CA VAL A 101 -7.86 8.08 6.61
C VAL A 101 -7.55 6.60 6.84
N LEU A 102 -7.83 6.09 8.04
CA LEU A 102 -7.37 4.77 8.49
C LEU A 102 -8.56 3.89 8.89
N VAL A 103 -8.89 2.89 8.09
CA VAL A 103 -10.07 2.04 8.30
C VAL A 103 -9.68 0.74 9.00
N GLU A 104 -10.42 0.39 10.07
CA GLU A 104 -10.30 -0.90 10.74
C GLU A 104 -11.67 -1.37 11.26
N LYS A 105 -11.99 -2.64 11.03
CA LYS A 105 -13.29 -3.23 11.37
C LYS A 105 -13.37 -3.69 12.82
N SER A 106 -12.30 -4.30 13.32
CA SER A 106 -12.20 -4.85 14.67
C SER A 106 -12.11 -3.72 15.70
N GLU A 107 -12.94 -3.80 16.74
CA GLU A 107 -12.98 -2.80 17.81
C GLU A 107 -11.63 -2.65 18.53
N ASP A 108 -11.02 -3.76 18.91
CA ASP A 108 -9.80 -3.75 19.71
C ASP A 108 -8.62 -3.18 18.93
N ARG A 109 -8.51 -3.56 17.65
CA ARG A 109 -7.49 -3.02 16.75
C ARG A 109 -7.75 -1.56 16.40
N PHE A 110 -9.00 -1.19 16.16
CA PHE A 110 -9.39 0.19 15.91
C PHE A 110 -9.04 1.10 17.10
N ARG A 111 -9.28 0.65 18.34
CA ARG A 111 -8.90 1.41 19.54
C ARG A 111 -7.39 1.59 19.64
N ALA A 112 -6.62 0.53 19.39
CA ALA A 112 -5.15 0.62 19.38
C ALA A 112 -4.64 1.57 18.29
N LEU A 113 -5.13 1.40 17.06
CA LEU A 113 -4.84 2.26 15.91
C LEU A 113 -5.16 3.72 16.22
N SER A 114 -6.33 4.01 16.79
CA SER A 114 -6.78 5.37 17.08
C SER A 114 -5.89 6.05 18.12
N GLN A 115 -5.52 5.35 19.19
CA GLN A 115 -4.62 5.90 20.22
C GLN A 115 -3.23 6.19 19.66
N ARG A 116 -2.68 5.25 18.88
CA ARG A 116 -1.37 5.40 18.23
C ARG A 116 -1.38 6.54 17.21
N ALA A 117 -2.42 6.61 16.36
CA ALA A 117 -2.56 7.64 15.34
C ALA A 117 -2.75 9.03 15.95
N ALA A 118 -3.55 9.17 17.00
CA ALA A 118 -3.69 10.44 17.73
C ALA A 118 -2.36 10.93 18.31
N ARG A 119 -1.52 10.01 18.81
CA ARG A 119 -0.20 10.36 19.36
C ARG A 119 0.80 10.81 18.28
N VAL A 120 0.86 10.10 17.15
CA VAL A 120 1.89 10.33 16.12
C VAL A 120 1.46 11.36 15.07
N MET A 121 0.20 11.31 14.65
CA MET A 121 -0.33 12.12 13.55
C MET A 121 -1.22 13.27 14.03
N GLY A 122 -1.70 13.24 15.28
CA GLY A 122 -2.60 14.26 15.84
C GLY A 122 -3.86 14.44 15.00
N ASP A 123 -4.22 15.70 14.74
CA ASP A 123 -5.40 16.09 13.98
C ASP A 123 -5.37 15.68 12.50
N LEU A 124 -4.21 15.23 11.98
CA LEU A 124 -4.10 14.72 10.62
C LEU A 124 -4.73 13.32 10.49
N ALA A 125 -4.87 12.58 11.59
CA ALA A 125 -5.46 11.24 11.57
C ALA A 125 -6.99 11.28 11.62
N ARG A 126 -7.60 10.47 10.76
CA ARG A 126 -9.03 10.13 10.75
C ARG A 126 -9.21 8.61 10.78
N PRO A 127 -9.10 7.98 11.96
CA PRO A 127 -9.45 6.57 12.11
C PRO A 127 -10.96 6.37 11.93
N LEU A 128 -11.35 5.37 11.14
CA LEU A 128 -12.75 4.98 10.92
C LEU A 128 -12.95 3.52 11.31
N ARG A 129 -13.97 3.26 12.14
CA ARG A 129 -14.37 1.91 12.50
C ARG A 129 -15.45 1.41 11.55
N GLY A 130 -15.17 0.37 10.78
CA GLY A 130 -16.17 -0.23 9.90
C GLY A 130 -15.60 -1.16 8.85
N ASP A 131 -16.50 -1.68 8.00
CA ASP A 131 -16.09 -2.41 6.80
C ASP A 131 -15.66 -1.42 5.72
N CYS A 132 -14.46 -1.61 5.14
CA CYS A 132 -13.98 -0.74 4.09
C CYS A 132 -14.89 -0.73 2.85
N ASN A 133 -15.65 -1.81 2.63
CA ASN A 133 -16.58 -1.90 1.52
C ASN A 133 -17.80 -0.99 1.70
N GLU A 134 -18.19 -0.73 2.95
CA GLU A 134 -19.31 0.17 3.29
C GLU A 134 -18.84 1.64 3.33
N LEU A 135 -17.60 1.88 3.77
CA LEU A 135 -17.03 3.22 3.94
C LEU A 135 -16.43 3.83 2.66
N ALA A 136 -16.17 3.03 1.62
CA ALA A 136 -15.49 3.49 0.41
C ALA A 136 -16.19 4.66 -0.31
N GLY A 137 -17.52 4.68 -0.30
CA GLY A 137 -18.32 5.76 -0.89
C GLY A 137 -18.10 7.09 -0.17
N GLU A 138 -18.26 7.09 1.16
CA GLU A 138 -18.01 8.26 2.01
C GLU A 138 -16.59 8.80 1.83
N ILE A 139 -15.59 7.91 1.87
CA ILE A 139 -14.18 8.29 1.69
C ILE A 139 -13.95 8.93 0.32
N ALA A 140 -14.53 8.35 -0.74
CA ALA A 140 -14.41 8.90 -2.09
C ALA A 140 -15.08 10.28 -2.21
N ASP A 141 -16.24 10.47 -1.59
CA ASP A 141 -16.94 11.75 -1.60
C ASP A 141 -16.13 12.83 -0.86
N GLU A 142 -15.55 12.52 0.30
CA GLU A 142 -14.67 13.45 1.01
C GLU A 142 -13.43 13.84 0.20
N ILE A 143 -12.81 12.88 -0.51
CA ILE A 143 -11.67 13.16 -1.39
C ILE A 143 -12.09 14.14 -2.51
N ARG A 144 -13.27 13.94 -3.10
CA ARG A 144 -13.80 14.84 -4.15
C ARG A 144 -14.10 16.23 -3.61
N GLU A 145 -14.77 16.32 -2.47
CA GLU A 145 -15.15 17.57 -1.84
C GLU A 145 -13.94 18.40 -1.42
N ALA A 146 -12.88 17.74 -0.93
CA ALA A 146 -11.61 18.38 -0.60
C ALA A 146 -10.77 18.76 -1.83
N GLY A 147 -11.12 18.27 -3.02
CA GLY A 147 -10.26 18.38 -4.20
C GLY A 147 -8.92 17.66 -4.03
N ALA A 148 -8.86 16.64 -3.17
CA ALA A 148 -7.63 15.98 -2.77
C ALA A 148 -7.17 14.94 -3.80
N HIS A 149 -5.86 14.67 -3.83
CA HIS A 149 -5.31 13.46 -4.45
C HIS A 149 -4.94 12.43 -3.38
N ALA A 150 -5.41 11.19 -3.51
CA ALA A 150 -5.21 10.15 -2.50
C ALA A 150 -4.19 9.09 -2.93
N LEU A 151 -3.31 8.67 -2.02
CA LEU A 151 -2.63 7.38 -2.11
C LEU A 151 -3.41 6.37 -1.29
N VAL A 152 -4.03 5.40 -1.97
CA VAL A 152 -4.90 4.38 -1.36
C VAL A 152 -4.16 3.05 -1.25
N PHE A 153 -4.04 2.53 -0.04
CA PHE A 153 -3.46 1.22 0.25
C PHE A 153 -4.56 0.21 0.58
N ILE A 154 -4.54 -0.94 -0.11
CA ILE A 154 -5.54 -2.01 0.01
C ILE A 154 -4.83 -3.34 0.29
N ASP A 155 -4.69 -3.67 1.57
CA ASP A 155 -3.92 -4.81 2.04
C ASP A 155 -4.76 -6.10 2.17
N ASN A 156 -5.17 -6.69 1.06
CA ASN A 156 -6.06 -7.86 1.10
C ASN A 156 -5.35 -9.11 1.68
N GLU A 157 -5.58 -9.42 2.95
CA GLU A 157 -5.04 -10.62 3.61
C GLU A 157 -5.65 -11.94 3.10
N GLY A 158 -6.76 -11.85 2.36
CA GLY A 158 -7.41 -12.97 1.69
C GLY A 158 -8.80 -12.60 1.18
N LEU A 159 -9.40 -13.43 0.31
CA LEU A 159 -10.64 -13.10 -0.40
C LEU A 159 -11.88 -12.87 0.48
N ARG A 160 -11.85 -13.29 1.75
CA ARG A 160 -13.00 -13.17 2.67
C ARG A 160 -13.08 -11.81 3.36
N ALA A 161 -11.95 -11.13 3.50
CA ALA A 161 -11.82 -9.81 4.12
C ALA A 161 -11.19 -8.80 3.15
N ALA A 162 -11.21 -9.12 1.86
CA ALA A 162 -10.67 -8.26 0.82
C ALA A 162 -11.63 -7.11 0.53
N ALA A 163 -11.07 -6.00 0.06
CA ALA A 163 -11.85 -4.98 -0.63
C ALA A 163 -12.48 -5.60 -1.89
N GLU A 164 -13.77 -5.37 -2.06
CA GLU A 164 -14.53 -5.82 -3.20
C GLU A 164 -14.23 -4.94 -4.42
N TRP A 165 -14.53 -5.47 -5.60
CA TRP A 165 -14.27 -4.77 -6.85
C TRP A 165 -14.92 -3.38 -6.91
N GLU A 166 -16.13 -3.24 -6.37
CA GLU A 166 -16.83 -1.96 -6.32
C GLU A 166 -16.11 -0.93 -5.43
N THR A 167 -15.51 -1.36 -4.32
CA THR A 167 -14.67 -0.51 -3.48
C THR A 167 -13.42 -0.03 -4.23
N VAL A 168 -12.73 -0.95 -4.90
CA VAL A 168 -11.55 -0.63 -5.71
C VAL A 168 -11.91 0.36 -6.82
N LYS A 169 -13.01 0.12 -7.55
CA LYS A 169 -13.50 1.05 -8.58
C LYS A 169 -13.89 2.42 -8.02
N THR A 170 -14.58 2.45 -6.89
CA THR A 170 -15.05 3.69 -6.27
C THR A 170 -13.89 4.62 -5.95
N LEU A 171 -12.84 4.08 -5.33
CA LEU A 171 -11.64 4.83 -4.96
C LEU A 171 -10.76 5.14 -6.18
N MET A 172 -10.66 4.23 -7.15
CA MET A 172 -9.99 4.51 -8.44
C MET A 172 -10.68 5.62 -9.24
N GLY A 173 -11.98 5.82 -9.03
CA GLY A 173 -12.75 6.89 -9.66
C GLY A 173 -12.34 8.29 -9.21
N VAL A 174 -11.86 8.47 -7.98
CA VAL A 174 -11.41 9.77 -7.42
C VAL A 174 -9.92 9.98 -7.61
N PRO A 175 -9.40 11.22 -7.70
CA PRO A 175 -7.97 11.48 -7.94
C PRO A 175 -7.08 10.68 -6.99
N SER A 176 -6.50 9.59 -7.49
CA SER A 176 -5.82 8.64 -6.64
C SER A 176 -4.83 7.75 -7.38
N ASP A 177 -3.83 7.30 -6.62
CA ASP A 177 -2.99 6.15 -6.91
C ASP A 177 -3.38 5.03 -5.95
N LEU A 178 -3.46 3.78 -6.44
CA LEU A 178 -3.79 2.62 -5.61
C LEU A 178 -2.59 1.67 -5.53
N ILE A 179 -2.28 1.22 -4.32
CA ILE A 179 -1.43 0.05 -4.08
C ILE A 179 -2.32 -1.05 -3.50
N ILE A 180 -2.44 -2.16 -4.22
CA ILE A 180 -3.33 -3.27 -3.88
C ILE A 180 -2.51 -4.52 -3.66
N LEU A 181 -2.62 -5.15 -2.49
CA LEU A 181 -2.13 -6.50 -2.29
C LEU A 181 -3.13 -7.48 -2.94
N PHE A 182 -2.66 -8.21 -3.94
CA PHE A 182 -3.39 -9.30 -4.55
C PHE A 182 -2.91 -10.63 -3.94
N PRO A 183 -3.79 -11.38 -3.24
CA PRO A 183 -3.40 -12.57 -2.50
C PRO A 183 -3.25 -13.76 -3.46
N THR A 184 -2.18 -13.83 -4.26
CA THR A 184 -2.03 -14.80 -5.37
C THR A 184 -2.20 -16.25 -4.92
N VAL A 185 -1.48 -16.68 -3.88
CA VAL A 185 -1.67 -18.03 -3.29
C VAL A 185 -3.02 -18.14 -2.56
N GLY A 186 -3.45 -17.06 -1.92
CA GLY A 186 -4.73 -16.98 -1.20
C GLY A 186 -5.97 -17.08 -2.10
N ALA A 187 -5.85 -16.75 -3.40
CA ALA A 187 -6.90 -16.87 -4.39
C ALA A 187 -6.92 -18.27 -5.06
N ARG A 188 -5.76 -18.94 -5.17
CA ARG A 188 -5.64 -20.28 -5.78
C ARG A 188 -6.42 -21.36 -5.04
N ARG A 189 -6.34 -21.39 -3.70
CA ARG A 189 -7.08 -22.37 -2.87
C ARG A 189 -8.60 -22.23 -3.07
N PRO A 190 -9.19 -21.03 -2.89
CA PRO A 190 -10.56 -20.72 -3.28
C PRO A 190 -10.94 -21.10 -4.70
N TRP A 191 -10.09 -20.78 -5.67
CA TRP A 191 -10.36 -21.04 -7.08
C TRP A 191 -10.42 -22.54 -7.40
N GLY A 192 -9.47 -23.33 -6.89
CA GLY A 192 -9.47 -24.79 -7.08
C GLY A 192 -10.67 -25.48 -6.45
N SER A 193 -11.17 -24.98 -5.32
CA SER A 193 -12.35 -25.52 -4.62
C SER A 193 -13.66 -24.84 -5.02
N ALA A 194 -13.66 -23.85 -5.93
CA ALA A 194 -14.87 -23.15 -6.34
C ALA A 194 -15.84 -24.05 -7.12
N GLN A 195 -15.39 -25.22 -7.56
CA GLN A 195 -16.26 -26.28 -8.10
C GLN A 195 -17.16 -26.92 -7.02
N ASP A 196 -16.84 -26.75 -5.72
CA ASP A 196 -17.45 -27.51 -4.62
C ASP A 196 -18.29 -26.64 -3.64
N GLY A 197 -18.44 -25.32 -3.84
CA GLY A 197 -19.23 -24.49 -2.91
C GLY A 197 -19.59 -23.07 -3.32
N GLU A 198 -20.89 -22.74 -3.28
CA GLU A 198 -21.47 -21.44 -3.66
C GLU A 198 -20.90 -20.21 -2.92
N ARG A 199 -20.46 -20.38 -1.66
CA ARG A 199 -19.92 -19.27 -0.87
C ARG A 199 -18.61 -18.74 -1.46
N LEU A 200 -17.81 -19.62 -2.04
CA LEU A 200 -16.49 -19.32 -2.59
C LEU A 200 -16.60 -18.61 -3.94
N VAL A 201 -17.53 -19.08 -4.75
CA VAL A 201 -17.97 -18.43 -5.99
C VAL A 201 -18.36 -16.98 -5.74
N ARG A 202 -19.19 -16.72 -4.72
CA ARG A 202 -19.60 -15.36 -4.37
C ARG A 202 -18.43 -14.47 -3.95
N SER A 203 -17.48 -14.98 -3.15
CA SER A 203 -16.29 -14.20 -2.78
C SER A 203 -15.43 -13.84 -4.00
N LEU A 204 -15.23 -14.78 -4.93
CA LEU A 204 -14.50 -14.52 -6.18
C LEU A 204 -15.26 -13.53 -7.08
N ASP A 205 -16.57 -13.70 -7.24
CA ASP A 205 -17.40 -12.79 -8.03
C ASP A 205 -17.41 -11.37 -7.45
N ARG A 206 -17.38 -11.19 -6.12
CA ARG A 206 -17.26 -9.85 -5.50
C ARG A 206 -15.86 -9.26 -5.62
N PHE A 207 -14.81 -10.06 -5.43
CA PHE A 207 -13.43 -9.58 -5.55
C PHE A 207 -13.06 -9.17 -6.98
N TYR A 208 -13.49 -9.96 -7.98
CA TYR A 208 -13.30 -9.62 -9.39
C TYR A 208 -14.43 -8.73 -9.94
N GLY A 209 -15.55 -8.59 -9.26
CA GLY A 209 -16.75 -7.89 -9.71
C GLY A 209 -17.53 -8.58 -10.83
N THR A 210 -17.03 -9.70 -11.35
CA THR A 210 -17.68 -10.55 -12.35
C THR A 210 -17.14 -11.97 -12.25
N GLY A 211 -17.72 -12.86 -13.06
CA GLY A 211 -17.24 -14.22 -13.22
C GLY A 211 -15.99 -14.41 -14.09
N VAL A 212 -15.26 -13.34 -14.42
CA VAL A 212 -14.09 -13.40 -15.33
C VAL A 212 -13.00 -14.36 -14.84
N TRP A 213 -12.85 -14.54 -13.53
CA TRP A 213 -11.89 -15.46 -12.91
C TRP A 213 -12.10 -16.93 -13.36
N ARG A 214 -13.30 -17.30 -13.84
CA ARG A 214 -13.59 -18.63 -14.38
C ARG A 214 -12.83 -18.94 -15.67
N LEU A 215 -12.26 -17.93 -16.32
CA LEU A 215 -11.44 -18.08 -17.53
C LEU A 215 -9.99 -18.50 -17.23
N ALA A 216 -9.56 -18.42 -15.97
CA ALA A 216 -8.22 -18.80 -15.56
C ALA A 216 -7.97 -20.29 -15.84
N ARG A 217 -6.77 -20.62 -16.31
CA ARG A 217 -6.25 -21.99 -16.48
C ARG A 217 -5.15 -22.31 -15.48
N GLY A 218 -4.59 -21.29 -14.85
CA GLY A 218 -3.69 -21.40 -13.71
C GLY A 218 -3.73 -20.15 -12.83
N GLY A 219 -3.03 -20.19 -11.70
CA GLY A 219 -3.06 -19.08 -10.75
C GLY A 219 -2.36 -17.80 -11.22
N GLU A 220 -1.50 -17.87 -12.25
CA GLU A 220 -0.95 -16.67 -12.90
C GLU A 220 -1.99 -15.96 -13.78
N ASP A 221 -2.96 -16.70 -14.33
CA ASP A 221 -4.06 -16.11 -15.10
C ASP A 221 -4.98 -15.30 -14.18
N LEU A 222 -5.16 -15.72 -12.92
CA LEU A 222 -5.96 -14.98 -11.93
C LEU A 222 -5.44 -13.56 -11.72
N LEU A 223 -4.12 -13.39 -11.59
CA LEU A 223 -3.49 -12.07 -11.51
C LEU A 223 -3.64 -11.32 -12.83
N SER A 224 -3.33 -11.97 -13.96
CA SER A 224 -3.37 -11.34 -15.28
C SER A 224 -4.76 -10.79 -15.63
N LEU A 225 -5.82 -11.55 -15.34
CA LEU A 225 -7.21 -11.14 -15.51
C LEU A 225 -7.56 -9.94 -14.61
N TYR A 226 -7.07 -9.91 -13.37
CA TYR A 226 -7.28 -8.80 -12.46
C TYR A 226 -6.57 -7.53 -12.94
N LEU A 227 -5.30 -7.62 -13.37
CA LEU A 227 -4.54 -6.51 -13.93
C LEU A 227 -5.18 -5.94 -15.20
N GLU A 228 -5.66 -6.80 -16.11
CA GLU A 228 -6.37 -6.36 -17.31
C GLU A 228 -7.66 -5.60 -16.96
N ARG A 229 -8.39 -6.09 -15.95
CA ARG A 229 -9.62 -5.45 -15.50
C ARG A 229 -9.36 -4.08 -14.86
N LEU A 230 -8.32 -3.96 -14.04
CA LEU A 230 -7.86 -2.67 -13.48
C LEU A 230 -7.53 -1.67 -14.59
N ARG A 231 -6.81 -2.10 -15.65
CA ARG A 231 -6.48 -1.23 -16.79
C ARG A 231 -7.72 -0.72 -17.51
N LYS A 232 -8.67 -1.61 -17.82
CA LYS A 232 -9.93 -1.23 -18.50
C LYS A 232 -10.74 -0.26 -17.66
N ALA A 233 -10.95 -0.59 -16.38
CA ALA A 233 -11.72 0.23 -15.46
C ALA A 233 -11.08 1.61 -15.24
N PHE A 234 -9.76 1.70 -15.10
CA PHE A 234 -9.07 2.97 -14.96
C PHE A 234 -9.29 3.85 -16.20
N LEU A 235 -9.13 3.28 -17.41
CA LEU A 235 -9.35 4.02 -18.65
C LEU A 235 -10.80 4.51 -18.76
N GLU A 236 -11.77 3.66 -18.43
CA GLU A 236 -13.21 3.99 -18.45
C GLU A 236 -13.57 5.09 -17.43
N LEU A 237 -13.08 4.98 -16.20
CA LEU A 237 -13.40 5.91 -15.10
C LEU A 237 -12.68 7.26 -15.25
N ARG A 238 -11.45 7.26 -15.79
CA ARG A 238 -10.55 8.42 -15.74
C ARG A 238 -10.29 9.06 -17.09
N GLY A 239 -10.52 8.34 -18.19
CA GLY A 239 -10.17 8.81 -19.54
C GLY A 239 -8.68 9.08 -19.73
N ARG A 240 -7.81 8.48 -18.89
CA ARG A 240 -6.35 8.64 -18.93
C ARG A 240 -5.68 7.28 -19.14
N ARG A 241 -4.49 7.31 -19.74
CA ARG A 241 -3.67 6.10 -19.91
C ARG A 241 -3.26 5.57 -18.52
N PRO A 242 -3.60 4.31 -18.17
CA PRO A 242 -3.21 3.71 -16.91
C PRO A 242 -1.78 3.18 -16.95
N PHE A 243 -1.10 3.25 -15.82
CA PHE A 243 0.03 2.40 -15.48
C PHE A 243 -0.45 1.36 -14.46
N VAL A 244 -0.29 0.08 -14.79
CA VAL A 244 -0.65 -1.06 -13.92
C VAL A 244 0.49 -2.07 -13.97
N SER A 245 1.18 -2.23 -12.84
CA SER A 245 2.34 -3.12 -12.69
C SER A 245 2.31 -3.79 -11.32
N SER A 246 2.85 -5.01 -11.22
CA SER A 246 2.95 -5.74 -9.96
C SER A 246 4.38 -6.09 -9.58
N ILE A 247 4.63 -6.20 -8.27
CA ILE A 247 5.84 -6.74 -7.66
C ILE A 247 5.44 -7.99 -6.87
N ARG A 248 6.02 -9.14 -7.24
CA ARG A 248 5.83 -10.39 -6.52
C ARG A 248 6.70 -10.40 -5.28
N ILE A 249 6.12 -10.80 -4.15
CA ILE A 249 6.80 -10.91 -2.86
C ILE A 249 6.47 -12.25 -2.24
N GLY A 250 7.49 -12.97 -1.76
CA GLY A 250 7.31 -14.23 -1.06
C GLY A 250 8.20 -15.35 -1.60
N THR A 251 7.97 -16.56 -1.13
CA THR A 251 8.72 -17.75 -1.57
C THR A 251 7.90 -18.57 -2.58
N ARG A 252 8.52 -19.65 -3.08
CA ARG A 252 7.83 -20.66 -3.91
C ARG A 252 6.55 -21.23 -3.28
N SER A 253 6.47 -21.33 -1.96
CA SER A 253 5.32 -21.93 -1.25
C SER A 253 4.26 -20.91 -0.81
N TYR A 254 4.65 -19.64 -0.63
CA TYR A 254 3.75 -18.57 -0.23
C TYR A 254 4.20 -17.26 -0.84
N TYR A 255 3.36 -16.65 -1.67
CA TYR A 255 3.62 -15.34 -2.26
C TYR A 255 2.33 -14.58 -2.56
N TYR A 256 2.50 -13.28 -2.72
CA TYR A 256 1.46 -12.34 -3.14
C TYR A 256 2.06 -11.32 -4.12
N ASP A 257 1.19 -10.55 -4.76
CA ASP A 257 1.59 -9.53 -5.71
C ASP A 257 1.09 -8.17 -5.22
N LEU A 258 1.99 -7.20 -5.00
CA LEU A 258 1.61 -5.80 -4.80
C LEU A 258 1.42 -5.14 -6.16
N ILE A 259 0.25 -4.59 -6.40
CA ILE A 259 -0.13 -3.96 -7.66
C ILE A 259 -0.18 -2.46 -7.45
N LEU A 260 0.57 -1.71 -8.25
CA LEU A 260 0.38 -0.27 -8.40
C LEU A 260 -0.58 0.01 -9.56
N VAL A 261 -1.56 0.88 -9.31
CA VAL A 261 -2.47 1.44 -10.32
C VAL A 261 -2.42 2.96 -10.22
N CYS A 262 -1.93 3.63 -11.27
CA CYS A 262 -1.87 5.09 -11.31
C CYS A 262 -1.99 5.62 -12.75
N LYS A 263 -1.98 6.95 -12.91
CA LYS A 263 -1.87 7.60 -14.22
C LYS A 263 -0.46 7.37 -14.77
N ASP A 264 -0.36 6.90 -16.02
CA ASP A 264 0.95 6.71 -16.65
C ASP A 264 1.71 8.04 -16.81
N GLY A 265 3.02 8.01 -16.55
CA GLY A 265 3.88 9.19 -16.57
C GLY A 265 5.35 8.88 -16.23
N PRO A 266 6.28 9.84 -16.35
CA PRO A 266 7.71 9.55 -16.20
C PRO A 266 8.12 9.01 -14.83
N TYR A 267 7.36 9.32 -13.78
CA TYR A 267 7.64 8.92 -12.40
C TYR A 267 7.41 7.43 -12.13
N VAL A 268 6.61 6.74 -12.96
CA VAL A 268 6.36 5.29 -12.79
C VAL A 268 7.63 4.46 -12.98
N ARG A 269 8.69 5.02 -13.58
CA ARG A 269 10.02 4.37 -13.61
C ARG A 269 10.59 4.13 -12.21
N ALA A 270 10.20 4.93 -11.22
CA ALA A 270 10.58 4.69 -9.84
C ALA A 270 9.98 3.37 -9.31
N TRP A 271 8.78 2.98 -9.78
CA TRP A 271 8.19 1.67 -9.47
C TRP A 271 9.02 0.53 -10.05
N ASP A 272 9.41 0.64 -11.32
CA ASP A 272 10.26 -0.37 -11.96
C ASP A 272 11.64 -0.46 -11.28
N HIS A 273 12.17 0.67 -10.81
CA HIS A 273 13.39 0.70 -10.01
C HIS A 273 13.20 -0.07 -8.69
N ILE A 274 12.15 0.23 -7.90
CA ILE A 274 11.82 -0.51 -6.65
C ILE A 274 11.73 -2.00 -6.97
N LYS A 275 10.98 -2.37 -8.02
CA LYS A 275 10.82 -3.76 -8.45
C LYS A 275 12.15 -4.47 -8.72
N SER A 276 13.13 -3.78 -9.29
CA SER A 276 14.45 -4.35 -9.61
C SER A 276 15.47 -4.30 -8.48
N ARG A 277 15.18 -3.59 -7.38
CA ARG A 277 16.20 -3.21 -6.39
C ARG A 277 16.58 -4.34 -5.42
N LEU A 278 15.62 -5.17 -5.06
CA LEU A 278 15.81 -6.32 -4.18
C LEU A 278 15.24 -7.57 -4.87
N ASP A 279 15.81 -8.73 -4.54
CA ASP A 279 15.15 -9.99 -4.84
C ASP A 279 14.03 -10.19 -3.81
N TRP A 280 12.83 -9.76 -4.19
CA TRP A 280 11.63 -9.83 -3.36
C TRP A 280 11.17 -11.27 -3.07
N GLU A 281 11.84 -12.27 -3.67
CA GLU A 281 11.60 -13.68 -3.43
C GLU A 281 12.74 -14.36 -2.62
N ASP A 282 13.83 -13.64 -2.33
CA ASP A 282 14.95 -14.11 -1.49
C ASP A 282 14.61 -14.01 0.01
N PRO A 283 14.67 -15.11 0.79
CA PRO A 283 14.50 -15.06 2.24
C PRO A 283 15.42 -14.07 2.97
N GLU A 284 16.62 -13.80 2.47
CA GLU A 284 17.54 -12.81 3.08
C GLU A 284 16.95 -11.38 3.03
N THR A 285 16.08 -11.09 2.05
CA THR A 285 15.37 -9.81 1.93
C THR A 285 14.47 -9.55 3.14
N VAL A 286 13.88 -10.59 3.73
CA VAL A 286 13.03 -10.45 4.94
C VAL A 286 13.84 -9.90 6.11
N GLY A 287 15.02 -10.48 6.35
CA GLY A 287 15.92 -10.04 7.42
C GLY A 287 16.35 -8.59 7.23
N LEU A 288 16.70 -8.20 6.00
CA LEU A 288 17.03 -6.81 5.66
C LEU A 288 15.87 -5.85 5.92
N VAL A 289 14.66 -6.20 5.47
CA VAL A 289 13.45 -5.39 5.66
C VAL A 289 13.17 -5.18 7.14
N LEU A 290 13.20 -6.24 7.96
CA LEU A 290 12.93 -6.14 9.39
C LEU A 290 13.90 -5.18 10.08
N ARG A 291 15.20 -5.29 9.76
CA ARG A 291 16.22 -4.37 10.30
C ARG A 291 15.98 -2.92 9.86
N ILE A 292 15.52 -2.68 8.64
CA ILE A 292 15.15 -1.33 8.16
C ILE A 292 13.92 -0.80 8.90
N LEU A 293 12.87 -1.61 9.05
CA LEU A 293 11.61 -1.19 9.70
C LEU A 293 11.77 -0.94 11.21
N ARG A 294 12.73 -1.61 11.86
CA ARG A 294 13.16 -1.30 13.23
C ARG A 294 14.10 -0.11 13.31
N GLY A 295 14.56 0.43 12.17
CA GLY A 295 15.51 1.53 12.09
C GLY A 295 16.95 1.16 12.45
N GLU A 296 17.31 -0.13 12.45
CA GLU A 296 18.66 -0.62 12.75
C GLU A 296 19.65 -0.41 11.60
N ILE A 297 19.16 -0.34 10.36
CA ILE A 297 19.96 -0.07 9.16
C ILE A 297 19.36 1.08 8.37
N VAL A 298 20.23 1.92 7.82
CA VAL A 298 19.88 2.93 6.82
C VAL A 298 20.19 2.39 5.42
N PRO A 299 19.19 2.16 4.55
CA PRO A 299 19.46 1.83 3.16
C PRO A 299 19.64 3.15 2.40
N LEU A 300 20.75 3.87 2.66
CA LEU A 300 21.04 5.20 2.08
C LEU A 300 20.86 5.19 0.55
N ASP A 301 21.38 4.15 -0.09
CA ASP A 301 21.32 3.97 -1.53
C ASP A 301 19.88 3.76 -2.03
N PHE A 302 19.02 3.07 -1.27
CA PHE A 302 17.65 2.76 -1.71
C PHE A 302 16.81 4.01 -1.97
N PHE A 303 16.90 5.01 -1.09
CA PHE A 303 16.13 6.26 -1.25
C PHE A 303 16.87 7.31 -2.10
N THR A 304 18.20 7.31 -2.10
CA THR A 304 18.99 8.22 -2.94
C THR A 304 18.79 7.92 -4.43
N ASP A 305 18.77 6.64 -4.80
CA ASP A 305 18.54 6.20 -6.19
C ASP A 305 17.13 6.61 -6.69
N LEU A 306 16.14 6.63 -5.79
CA LEU A 306 14.77 7.08 -6.12
C LEU A 306 14.73 8.58 -6.45
N GLU A 307 15.53 9.40 -5.78
CA GLU A 307 15.64 10.83 -6.08
C GLU A 307 16.16 11.08 -7.50
N GLU A 308 17.09 10.25 -7.98
CA GLU A 308 17.56 10.33 -9.37
C GLU A 308 16.47 9.95 -10.38
N GLN A 309 15.67 8.92 -10.08
CA GLN A 309 14.58 8.48 -10.97
C GLN A 309 13.45 9.50 -11.09
N VAL A 310 13.17 10.22 -10.00
CA VAL A 310 12.17 11.29 -9.96
C VAL A 310 12.72 12.63 -10.46
N GLY A 311 14.00 12.92 -10.19
CA GLY A 311 14.61 14.26 -10.30
C GLY A 311 15.68 14.48 -11.39
N GLY A 312 15.93 13.52 -12.28
CA GLY A 312 16.93 13.67 -13.36
C GLY A 312 16.85 15.04 -14.08
N ARG A 313 17.90 15.86 -13.87
CA ARG A 313 18.10 17.31 -14.13
C ARG A 313 17.74 17.91 -15.50
N GLY A 314 17.06 17.20 -16.39
CA GLY A 314 16.65 17.70 -17.72
C GLY A 314 15.16 17.51 -18.05
N ARG A 315 14.31 17.11 -17.09
CA ARG A 315 12.93 16.65 -17.36
C ARG A 315 11.81 17.34 -16.58
N GLN A 316 12.11 18.40 -15.83
CA GLN A 316 11.11 19.10 -15.01
C GLN A 316 9.95 19.64 -15.88
N GLU A 317 10.25 20.19 -17.07
CA GLU A 317 9.24 20.65 -18.05
C GLU A 317 8.37 19.52 -18.63
N THR A 318 8.82 18.26 -18.56
CA THR A 318 8.08 17.10 -19.05
C THR A 318 7.17 16.49 -17.99
N LEU A 319 7.25 16.88 -16.71
CA LEU A 319 6.33 16.37 -15.68
C LEU A 319 5.06 17.22 -15.58
N ASP A 320 5.17 18.54 -15.79
CA ASP A 320 4.06 19.50 -15.66
C ASP A 320 2.95 19.33 -16.70
N ARG A 321 3.21 18.62 -17.80
CA ARG A 321 2.19 18.25 -18.80
C ARG A 321 1.40 16.99 -18.43
N TYR A 322 1.83 16.25 -17.41
CA TYR A 322 1.38 14.88 -17.12
C TYR A 322 0.72 14.73 -15.75
N PHE A 323 0.62 15.78 -14.95
CA PHE A 323 -0.23 15.79 -13.75
C PHE A 323 -1.44 16.69 -14.01
#